data_AF-A0A923XCL4-F1
#
_entry.id   AF-A0A923XCL4-F1
#
_cell.length_a   1.000
_cell.length_b   1.000
_cell.length_c   1.000
_cell.angle_alpha   90.00
_cell.angle_beta   90.00
_cell.angle_gamma   90.00
#
_symmetry.space_group_name_H-M   'P 1'
#
loop_
_entity.id
_entity.type
_entity.pdbx_description
1 polymer ?
#
loop_
_entity_poly.entity_id
_entity_poly.type
_entity_poly.pdbx_seq_one_letter_code
_entity_poly.pdbx_strand_id
1 'polypeptide(L)'
;MKKHFFKYVFSFTTAAGLIACTTLVKRQVASTSTSFYDSDNCSLNSCAEKRYDLVSSADRDDLEKNLNRLIEKSTSLKDSRTNSLDMDELIKFNLGETSIVKASTAAIQVLNTDDAATASVKIDEIFAALKNNFRPPLDTEFQIVKLPIEFFKRVYYNKVDKTNLSDAPYQQDPAVSSVWKPVSAIKSLDVYTGFGRAEANDYSDVVCDYDKPKAGWGMNPGFHIKCGTKKFKMKIGNEVYSSPFNTRLYWALGYTVPVIDFIERPLIKYDRNILTQFNSRRNENFKLKIGDKVVKKIDHSIYHSPFDYIKEVVFKNETVMPVEEFKKHLLKDFADGAEGKDANYNVEFENQVKLIRFKPAAYLEKSEDVEIGAWRYDQLGHENRREIRGLQILAAWVGNFDMRMDNTRLVYDKQNPSVLKHALVDVGSGLGESRLLPFKTSSDVENMPWIVTKTYQDAVSDGEKVDRLQIIGLMNIEVNKAFQKMSFQDGAWMVNKLCQFTSDQLKSTLIAAGLNSAEARLAYEKLLSRRNQMIADFELTKDLAYCVKPANQKLNYTESNNGYFTATLANGVIIRARNGLNYVDKGHLR
;
A
#
# COMPACT_ATOMS: atom_id res chain seq x y z
N MET A 1 -21.46 -47.75 -18.26
CA MET A 1 -22.11 -46.67 -17.48
C MET A 1 -21.32 -45.36 -17.58
N LYS A 2 -21.33 -44.73 -18.76
CA LYS A 2 -20.86 -43.36 -19.02
C LYS A 2 -21.56 -42.88 -20.30
N LYS A 3 -22.53 -41.98 -20.18
CA LYS A 3 -22.96 -41.01 -21.20
C LYS A 3 -24.17 -40.22 -20.66
N HIS A 4 -24.21 -38.95 -21.05
CA HIS A 4 -25.23 -37.93 -20.80
C HIS A 4 -25.12 -37.16 -19.50
N PHE A 5 -24.52 -35.97 -19.55
CA PHE A 5 -25.10 -34.76 -18.98
C PHE A 5 -24.47 -33.51 -19.63
N PHE A 6 -25.30 -32.49 -19.87
CA PHE A 6 -25.02 -31.15 -20.40
C PHE A 6 -25.00 -30.92 -21.92
N LYS A 7 -26.22 -30.84 -22.47
CA LYS A 7 -26.62 -29.82 -23.46
C LYS A 7 -27.43 -28.75 -22.72
N TYR A 8 -26.90 -27.54 -22.59
CA TYR A 8 -27.70 -26.32 -22.45
C TYR A 8 -26.97 -25.23 -23.23
N VAL A 9 -27.53 -24.92 -24.39
CA VAL A 9 -27.08 -23.87 -25.32
C VAL A 9 -27.90 -22.63 -24.99
N PHE A 10 -27.25 -21.56 -24.55
CA PHE A 10 -27.82 -20.21 -24.62
C PHE A 10 -27.37 -19.61 -25.95
N SER A 11 -28.31 -19.45 -26.88
CA SER A 11 -28.12 -18.69 -28.11
C SER A 11 -28.34 -17.21 -27.80
N PHE A 12 -27.29 -16.40 -27.85
CA PHE A 12 -27.39 -14.95 -27.96
C PHE A 12 -27.07 -14.58 -29.42
N THR A 13 -28.10 -14.17 -30.15
CA THR A 13 -27.99 -13.55 -31.47
C THR A 13 -27.57 -12.10 -31.30
N THR A 14 -26.32 -11.78 -31.61
CA THR A 14 -25.86 -10.39 -31.80
C THR A 14 -25.76 -10.09 -33.28
N ALA A 15 -26.64 -9.22 -33.77
CA ALA A 15 -26.54 -8.61 -35.08
C ALA A 15 -25.39 -7.60 -35.10
N ALA A 16 -24.40 -7.83 -35.96
CA ALA A 16 -23.30 -6.90 -36.22
C ALA A 16 -23.75 -5.87 -37.27
N GLY A 17 -24.04 -4.65 -36.82
CA GLY A 17 -24.16 -3.47 -37.67
C GLY A 17 -22.88 -2.65 -37.60
N LEU A 18 -22.18 -2.52 -38.73
CA LEU A 18 -21.08 -1.56 -38.91
C LEU A 18 -21.61 -0.14 -38.75
N ILE A 19 -21.18 0.56 -37.70
CA ILE A 19 -21.21 2.02 -37.64
C ILE A 19 -19.81 2.48 -37.27
N ALA A 20 -19.06 2.93 -38.27
CA ALA A 20 -17.88 3.75 -38.08
C ALA A 20 -18.34 5.11 -37.53
N CYS A 21 -18.32 5.26 -36.21
CA CYS A 21 -18.49 6.54 -35.55
C CYS A 21 -17.10 7.02 -35.12
N THR A 22 -16.62 8.08 -35.77
CA THR A 22 -15.59 8.96 -35.23
C THR A 22 -16.05 9.45 -33.85
N THR A 23 -15.52 8.84 -32.79
CA THR A 23 -15.72 9.28 -31.41
C THR A 23 -14.99 10.60 -31.19
N LEU A 24 -15.64 11.69 -31.60
CA LEU A 24 -15.48 12.98 -30.92
C LEU A 24 -15.76 12.71 -29.44
N VAL A 25 -14.69 12.68 -28.63
CA VAL A 25 -14.78 12.70 -27.18
C VAL A 25 -15.62 13.92 -26.81
N LYS A 26 -16.92 13.71 -26.55
CA LYS A 26 -17.75 14.72 -25.91
C LYS A 26 -17.02 15.07 -24.63
N ARG A 27 -16.41 16.27 -24.58
CA ARG A 27 -15.97 16.88 -23.32
C ARG A 27 -17.18 16.82 -22.41
N GLN A 28 -17.17 15.88 -21.47
CA GLN A 28 -18.17 15.79 -20.43
C GLN A 28 -18.09 17.15 -19.72
N VAL A 29 -19.14 17.96 -19.85
CA VAL A 29 -19.19 19.26 -19.18
C VAL A 29 -18.94 18.97 -17.71
N ALA A 30 -17.87 19.55 -17.17
CA ALA A 30 -17.51 19.33 -15.77
C ALA A 30 -18.73 19.67 -14.91
N SER A 31 -19.18 18.72 -14.09
CA SER A 31 -20.28 18.97 -13.15
C SER A 31 -19.89 20.15 -12.28
N THR A 32 -20.78 21.13 -12.16
CA THR A 32 -20.67 22.22 -11.18
C THR A 32 -21.40 21.90 -9.90
N SER A 33 -21.99 20.71 -9.81
CA SER A 33 -22.77 20.28 -8.65
C SER A 33 -22.09 19.16 -7.90
N THR A 34 -22.10 19.26 -6.57
CA THR A 34 -21.46 18.35 -5.63
C THR A 34 -22.45 17.86 -4.58
N SER A 35 -22.06 16.86 -3.79
CA SER A 35 -22.82 16.39 -2.64
C SER A 35 -21.96 16.41 -1.38
N PHE A 36 -22.60 16.63 -0.24
CA PHE A 36 -21.99 16.43 1.07
C PHE A 36 -23.03 15.91 2.06
N TYR A 37 -22.60 15.51 3.27
CA TYR A 37 -23.54 15.18 4.32
C TYR A 37 -24.41 16.37 4.70
N ASP A 38 -25.68 16.11 4.95
CA ASP A 38 -26.64 17.09 5.45
C ASP A 38 -26.52 17.18 6.98
N SER A 39 -26.10 18.34 7.48
CA SER A 39 -25.94 18.59 8.91
C SER A 39 -27.25 18.41 9.68
N ASP A 40 -28.40 18.70 9.08
CA ASP A 40 -29.71 18.60 9.74
C ASP A 40 -30.23 17.16 9.76
N ASN A 41 -29.72 16.31 8.86
CA ASN A 41 -30.08 14.90 8.73
C ASN A 41 -28.87 13.97 8.96
N CYS A 42 -27.98 14.36 9.88
CA CYS A 42 -26.81 13.58 10.29
C CYS A 42 -26.92 13.20 11.77
N SER A 43 -26.85 11.89 12.02
CA SER A 43 -26.94 11.25 13.32
C SER A 43 -25.71 10.38 13.57
N LEU A 44 -25.59 9.83 14.77
CA LEU A 44 -24.52 8.90 15.16
C LEU A 44 -24.32 7.73 14.19
N ASN A 45 -25.41 7.24 13.59
CA ASN A 45 -25.40 5.99 12.82
C ASN A 45 -25.65 6.18 11.32
N SER A 46 -26.04 7.38 10.90
CA SER A 46 -26.37 7.67 9.50
C SER A 46 -26.39 9.16 9.23
N CYS A 47 -25.95 9.55 8.04
CA CYS A 47 -26.08 10.91 7.54
C CYS A 47 -26.64 10.89 6.12
N ALA A 48 -27.69 11.70 5.90
CA ALA A 48 -28.24 11.89 4.56
C ALA A 48 -27.28 12.73 3.71
N GLU A 49 -27.38 12.59 2.39
CA GLU A 49 -26.60 13.38 1.43
C GLU A 49 -27.47 14.51 0.89
N LYS A 50 -26.92 15.73 0.86
CA LYS A 50 -27.53 16.91 0.25
C LYS A 50 -26.67 17.35 -0.94
N ARG A 51 -27.34 17.68 -2.05
CA ARG A 51 -26.71 18.12 -3.31
C ARG A 51 -26.74 19.65 -3.37
N TYR A 52 -25.69 20.23 -3.94
CA TYR A 52 -25.49 21.67 -4.08
C TYR A 52 -25.04 22.00 -5.51
N ASP A 53 -25.57 23.06 -6.12
CA ASP A 53 -25.09 23.61 -7.40
C ASP A 53 -24.15 24.79 -7.16
N LEU A 54 -22.85 24.60 -7.37
CA LEU A 54 -21.84 25.60 -7.02
C LEU A 54 -21.77 26.80 -7.97
N VAL A 55 -22.63 26.85 -9.00
CA VAL A 55 -22.87 28.06 -9.80
C VAL A 55 -23.74 29.06 -9.05
N SER A 56 -24.66 28.57 -8.22
CA SER A 56 -25.55 29.38 -7.39
C SER A 56 -24.79 29.88 -6.15
N SER A 57 -24.68 31.20 -5.98
CA SER A 57 -24.10 31.77 -4.76
C SER A 57 -24.88 31.36 -3.51
N ALA A 58 -26.21 31.22 -3.62
CA ALA A 58 -27.05 30.76 -2.52
C ALA A 58 -26.72 29.32 -2.10
N ASP A 59 -26.45 28.43 -3.06
CA ASP A 59 -26.09 27.03 -2.78
C ASP A 59 -24.66 26.92 -2.23
N ARG A 60 -23.74 27.80 -2.66
CA ARG A 60 -22.39 27.89 -2.05
C ARG A 60 -22.48 28.33 -0.60
N ASP A 61 -23.23 29.40 -0.31
CA ASP A 61 -23.44 29.89 1.05
C ASP A 61 -24.13 28.84 1.94
N ASP A 62 -25.11 28.12 1.39
CA ASP A 62 -25.79 27.03 2.09
C ASP A 62 -24.86 25.84 2.36
N LEU A 63 -24.02 25.46 1.39
CA LEU A 63 -22.99 24.43 1.59
C LEU A 63 -22.00 24.85 2.68
N GLU A 64 -21.46 26.07 2.65
CA GLU A 64 -20.53 26.56 3.67
C GLU A 64 -21.16 26.55 5.07
N LYS A 65 -22.40 27.03 5.21
CA LYS A 65 -23.15 26.97 6.48
C LYS A 65 -23.35 25.54 6.95
N ASN A 66 -23.71 24.63 6.05
CA ASN A 66 -23.88 23.22 6.35
C ASN A 66 -22.55 22.57 6.82
N LEU A 67 -21.43 22.88 6.17
CA LEU A 67 -20.10 22.38 6.54
C LEU A 67 -19.67 22.89 7.93
N ASN A 68 -19.91 24.17 8.24
CA ASN A 68 -19.64 24.71 9.58
C ASN A 68 -20.49 24.04 10.66
N ARG A 69 -21.79 23.80 10.39
CA ARG A 69 -22.66 23.05 11.31
C ARG A 69 -22.19 21.62 11.55
N LEU A 70 -21.66 20.93 10.52
CA LEU A 70 -21.07 19.60 10.69
C LEU A 70 -19.84 19.65 11.60
N ILE A 71 -18.98 20.66 11.47
CA ILE A 71 -17.81 20.85 12.33
C ILE A 71 -18.24 21.08 13.77
N GLU A 72 -19.19 21.98 14.01
CA GLU A 72 -19.73 22.28 15.35
C GLU A 72 -20.37 21.05 15.99
N LYS A 73 -21.30 20.39 15.29
CA LYS A 73 -21.96 19.16 15.77
C LYS A 73 -20.95 18.07 16.10
N SER A 74 -20.02 17.81 15.18
CA SER A 74 -18.99 16.79 15.38
C SER A 74 -18.02 17.12 16.52
N THR A 75 -17.73 18.39 16.78
CA THR A 75 -16.86 18.81 17.89
C THR A 75 -17.60 18.69 19.23
N SER A 76 -18.87 19.11 19.28
CA SER A 76 -19.69 19.02 20.49
C SER A 76 -19.99 17.57 20.91
N LEU A 77 -20.18 16.67 19.95
CA LEU A 77 -20.43 15.25 20.21
C LEU A 77 -19.20 14.56 20.84
N LYS A 78 -17.99 14.93 20.40
CA LYS A 78 -16.72 14.48 20.97
C LYS A 78 -16.60 14.82 22.46
N ASP A 79 -16.99 16.03 22.85
CA ASP A 79 -16.91 16.50 24.24
C ASP A 79 -17.99 15.84 25.13
N SER A 80 -19.08 15.34 24.54
CA SER A 80 -20.22 14.76 25.26
C SER A 80 -20.09 13.29 25.65
N ARG A 81 -19.00 12.59 25.28
CA ARG A 81 -18.88 11.13 25.49
C ARG A 81 -17.54 10.68 26.08
N THR A 82 -17.59 10.29 27.36
CA THR A 82 -16.54 9.56 28.08
C THR A 82 -16.92 8.13 28.50
N ASN A 83 -18.15 7.64 28.23
CA ASN A 83 -18.70 6.44 28.88
C ASN A 83 -19.33 5.34 27.97
N SER A 84 -19.07 5.30 26.64
CA SER A 84 -19.56 4.18 25.81
C SER A 84 -18.62 2.96 25.91
N LEU A 85 -19.19 1.76 26.05
CA LEU A 85 -18.48 0.48 26.26
C LEU A 85 -18.27 -0.35 24.98
N ASP A 86 -18.87 0.01 23.83
CA ASP A 86 -18.65 -0.70 22.57
C ASP A 86 -17.53 -0.03 21.75
N MET A 87 -16.38 -0.70 21.69
CA MET A 87 -15.19 -0.24 20.97
C MET A 87 -15.41 -0.07 19.47
N ASP A 88 -16.24 -0.90 18.82
CA ASP A 88 -16.49 -0.80 17.38
C ASP A 88 -17.37 0.42 17.05
N GLU A 89 -18.36 0.72 17.90
CA GLU A 89 -19.15 1.96 17.81
C GLU A 89 -18.29 3.18 18.13
N LEU A 90 -17.49 3.14 19.20
CA LEU A 90 -16.59 4.24 19.60
C LEU A 90 -15.56 4.58 18.52
N ILE A 91 -15.11 3.57 17.79
CA ILE A 91 -14.14 3.68 16.71
C ILE A 91 -14.77 4.22 15.42
N LYS A 92 -15.92 3.68 14.99
CA LYS A 92 -16.67 4.21 13.83
C LYS A 92 -17.04 5.67 14.07
N PHE A 93 -17.37 5.99 15.32
CA PHE A 93 -17.65 7.32 15.80
C PHE A 93 -16.42 8.24 15.80
N ASN A 94 -15.31 7.86 16.45
CA ASN A 94 -14.08 8.67 16.48
C ASN A 94 -13.45 8.90 15.10
N LEU A 95 -13.51 7.87 14.23
CA LEU A 95 -13.11 7.99 12.83
C LEU A 95 -14.07 8.90 12.08
N GLY A 96 -15.37 8.78 12.31
CA GLY A 96 -16.37 9.65 11.70
C GLY A 96 -16.21 11.11 12.08
N GLU A 97 -16.09 11.43 13.37
CA GLU A 97 -16.04 12.81 13.84
C GLU A 97 -14.77 13.54 13.39
N THR A 98 -13.60 12.96 13.66
CA THR A 98 -12.34 13.61 13.26
C THR A 98 -12.22 13.69 11.74
N SER A 99 -12.78 12.74 10.99
CA SER A 99 -12.77 12.80 9.53
C SER A 99 -13.80 13.79 8.98
N ILE A 100 -14.99 13.91 9.57
CA ILE A 100 -16.00 14.92 9.19
C ILE A 100 -15.41 16.31 9.38
N VAL A 101 -14.82 16.61 10.55
CA VAL A 101 -14.21 17.93 10.81
C VAL A 101 -13.13 18.25 9.77
N LYS A 102 -12.22 17.31 9.49
CA LYS A 102 -11.15 17.50 8.51
C LYS A 102 -11.67 17.65 7.08
N ALA A 103 -12.63 16.81 6.69
CA ALA A 103 -13.25 16.85 5.37
C ALA A 103 -14.01 18.16 5.15
N SER A 104 -14.82 18.58 6.13
CA SER A 104 -15.56 19.84 6.08
C SER A 104 -14.63 21.04 6.04
N THR A 105 -13.56 21.05 6.82
CA THR A 105 -12.53 22.11 6.78
C THR A 105 -11.89 22.22 5.40
N ALA A 106 -11.48 21.09 4.81
CA ALA A 106 -10.90 21.07 3.48
C ALA A 106 -11.91 21.52 2.41
N ALA A 107 -13.18 21.10 2.52
CA ALA A 107 -14.23 21.47 1.59
C ALA A 107 -14.56 22.97 1.62
N ILE A 108 -14.59 23.59 2.81
CA ILE A 108 -14.75 25.05 2.96
C ILE A 108 -13.58 25.77 2.26
N GLN A 109 -12.35 25.32 2.48
CA GLN A 109 -11.19 25.96 1.85
C GLN A 109 -11.25 25.85 0.32
N VAL A 110 -11.57 24.68 -0.21
CA VAL A 110 -11.77 24.46 -1.65
C VAL A 110 -12.90 25.35 -2.19
N LEU A 111 -14.02 25.45 -1.49
CA LEU A 111 -15.16 26.27 -1.88
C LEU A 111 -14.77 27.77 -1.96
N ASN A 112 -13.86 28.22 -1.09
CA ASN A 112 -13.45 29.61 -1.02
C ASN A 112 -12.31 29.98 -1.98
N THR A 113 -11.50 29.00 -2.42
CA THR A 113 -10.35 29.26 -3.30
C THR A 113 -10.61 28.96 -4.78
N ASP A 114 -11.51 28.04 -5.09
CA ASP A 114 -11.63 27.47 -6.43
C ASP A 114 -12.94 27.89 -7.13
N ASP A 115 -12.90 27.92 -8.47
CA ASP A 115 -14.11 28.10 -9.28
C ASP A 115 -15.10 26.94 -9.09
N ALA A 116 -16.37 27.13 -9.49
CA ALA A 116 -17.44 26.15 -9.26
C ALA A 116 -17.13 24.75 -9.81
N ALA A 117 -16.52 24.64 -10.99
CA ALA A 117 -16.25 23.34 -11.60
C ALA A 117 -15.10 22.62 -10.88
N THR A 118 -14.01 23.34 -10.59
CA THR A 118 -12.87 22.80 -9.86
C THR A 118 -13.25 22.42 -8.42
N ALA A 119 -14.00 23.30 -7.74
CA ALA A 119 -14.49 23.06 -6.39
C ALA A 119 -15.38 21.81 -6.33
N SER A 120 -16.30 21.64 -7.29
CA SER A 120 -17.18 20.47 -7.34
C SER A 120 -16.40 19.16 -7.38
N VAL A 121 -15.39 19.07 -8.25
CA VAL A 121 -14.57 17.86 -8.39
C VAL A 121 -13.81 17.56 -7.09
N LYS A 122 -13.17 18.58 -6.50
CA LYS A 122 -12.41 18.39 -5.26
C LYS A 122 -13.29 18.06 -4.05
N ILE A 123 -14.48 18.67 -3.93
CA ILE A 123 -15.42 18.37 -2.85
C ILE A 123 -15.96 16.94 -3.00
N ASP A 124 -16.23 16.48 -4.22
CA ASP A 124 -16.61 15.09 -4.47
C ASP A 124 -15.50 14.10 -4.05
N GLU A 125 -14.22 14.42 -4.30
CA GLU A 125 -13.07 13.63 -3.82
C GLU A 125 -13.00 13.57 -2.30
N ILE A 126 -13.13 14.73 -1.63
CA ILE A 126 -13.16 14.84 -0.17
C ILE A 126 -14.31 14.00 0.39
N PHE A 127 -15.50 14.13 -0.18
CA PHE A 127 -16.69 13.45 0.31
C PHE A 127 -16.61 11.94 0.07
N ALA A 128 -16.12 11.51 -1.09
CA ALA A 128 -15.88 10.09 -1.36
C ALA A 128 -14.87 9.49 -0.37
N ALA A 129 -13.78 10.21 -0.07
CA ALA A 129 -12.78 9.76 0.89
C ALA A 129 -13.35 9.65 2.32
N LEU A 130 -14.17 10.63 2.73
CA LEU A 130 -14.89 10.59 4.00
C LEU A 130 -15.81 9.35 4.08
N LYS A 131 -16.62 9.11 3.06
CA LYS A 131 -17.54 7.95 3.01
C LYS A 131 -16.79 6.62 3.10
N ASN A 132 -15.60 6.55 2.52
CA ASN A 132 -14.79 5.34 2.51
C ASN A 132 -14.24 4.96 3.90
N ASN A 133 -14.14 5.89 4.85
CA ASN A 133 -13.74 5.57 6.24
C ASN A 133 -14.78 4.71 6.98
N PHE A 134 -16.03 4.74 6.53
CA PHE A 134 -17.12 3.94 7.09
C PHE A 134 -17.29 2.58 6.40
N ARG A 135 -16.47 2.29 5.38
CA ARG A 135 -16.50 1.01 4.68
C ARG A 135 -15.55 0.02 5.37
N PRO A 136 -15.91 -1.28 5.45
CA PRO A 136 -14.95 -2.28 5.86
C PRO A 136 -13.79 -2.32 4.84
N PRO A 137 -12.54 -2.54 5.29
CA PRO A 137 -11.36 -2.52 4.41
C PRO A 137 -11.33 -3.68 3.40
N LEU A 138 -12.02 -4.78 3.73
CA LEU A 138 -12.21 -5.94 2.89
C LEU A 138 -13.65 -6.43 3.02
N ASP A 139 -14.15 -7.09 1.98
CA ASP A 139 -15.36 -7.90 2.12
C ASP A 139 -15.08 -9.02 3.14
N THR A 140 -15.65 -8.89 4.33
CA THR A 140 -15.51 -9.88 5.40
C THR A 140 -16.51 -11.03 5.26
N GLU A 141 -17.39 -10.99 4.25
CA GLU A 141 -18.44 -11.99 4.08
C GLU A 141 -18.35 -12.64 2.69
N PHE A 142 -17.98 -13.93 2.67
CA PHE A 142 -17.82 -14.68 1.43
C PHE A 142 -18.89 -15.77 1.32
N GLN A 143 -19.63 -15.76 0.22
CA GLN A 143 -20.50 -16.87 -0.14
C GLN A 143 -19.64 -18.03 -0.65
N ILE A 144 -19.67 -19.17 0.02
CA ILE A 144 -18.84 -20.35 -0.35
C ILE A 144 -19.07 -20.73 -1.82
N VAL A 145 -20.33 -20.67 -2.28
CA VAL A 145 -20.72 -20.97 -3.66
C VAL A 145 -20.14 -20.00 -4.70
N LYS A 146 -19.74 -18.78 -4.29
CA LYS A 146 -19.12 -17.78 -5.17
C LYS A 146 -17.60 -17.84 -5.19
N LEU A 147 -16.95 -18.51 -4.23
CA LEU A 147 -15.48 -18.56 -4.14
C LEU A 147 -14.80 -19.04 -5.44
N PRO A 148 -15.27 -20.11 -6.13
CA PRO A 148 -14.67 -20.51 -7.41
C PRO A 148 -14.78 -19.41 -8.48
N ILE A 149 -15.93 -18.73 -8.56
CA ILE A 149 -16.16 -17.65 -9.52
C ILE A 149 -15.22 -16.47 -9.22
N GLU A 150 -15.10 -16.07 -7.95
CA GLU A 150 -14.19 -15.00 -7.53
C GLU A 150 -12.72 -15.35 -7.77
N PHE A 151 -12.34 -16.63 -7.65
CA PHE A 151 -11.03 -17.12 -8.05
C PHE A 151 -10.79 -16.99 -9.56
N PHE A 152 -11.71 -17.48 -10.40
CA PHE A 152 -11.56 -17.39 -11.86
C PHE A 152 -11.54 -15.95 -12.35
N LYS A 153 -12.36 -15.09 -11.75
CA LYS A 153 -12.33 -13.65 -11.93
C LYS A 153 -10.93 -13.09 -11.69
N ARG A 154 -10.30 -13.42 -10.55
CA ARG A 154 -8.92 -13.01 -10.22
C ARG A 154 -7.89 -13.43 -11.25
N VAL A 155 -7.98 -14.65 -11.76
CA VAL A 155 -7.09 -15.13 -12.83
C VAL A 155 -7.30 -14.36 -14.14
N TYR A 156 -8.56 -14.07 -14.48
CA TYR A 156 -8.90 -13.35 -15.71
C TYR A 156 -8.52 -11.85 -15.65
N TYR A 157 -8.52 -11.21 -14.47
CA TYR A 157 -8.17 -9.80 -14.29
C TYR A 157 -6.75 -9.41 -14.68
N ASN A 158 -5.88 -10.40 -14.86
CA ASN A 158 -4.49 -10.17 -15.21
C ASN A 158 -4.23 -10.27 -16.71
N LYS A 159 -5.28 -10.29 -17.54
CA LYS A 159 -5.15 -10.35 -18.99
C LYS A 159 -5.35 -8.97 -19.61
N VAL A 160 -4.45 -8.59 -20.50
CA VAL A 160 -4.49 -7.34 -21.28
C VAL A 160 -4.55 -7.72 -22.75
N ASP A 161 -5.50 -7.14 -23.46
CA ASP A 161 -5.58 -7.27 -24.91
C ASP A 161 -4.53 -6.36 -25.56
N LYS A 162 -3.65 -6.93 -26.41
CA LYS A 162 -2.63 -6.12 -27.10
C LYS A 162 -3.24 -5.15 -28.11
N THR A 163 -4.44 -5.46 -28.61
CA THR A 163 -5.17 -4.59 -29.55
C THR A 163 -5.92 -3.45 -28.85
N ASN A 164 -6.11 -3.54 -27.54
CA ASN A 164 -6.68 -2.46 -26.74
C ASN A 164 -5.60 -1.39 -26.50
N LEU A 165 -5.44 -0.52 -27.50
CA LEU A 165 -4.53 0.61 -27.46
C LEU A 165 -5.26 1.84 -26.89
N SER A 166 -4.64 2.50 -25.92
CA SER A 166 -5.04 3.87 -25.54
C SER A 166 -4.62 4.84 -26.65
N ASP A 167 -5.40 5.92 -26.83
CA ASP A 167 -5.11 6.99 -27.79
C ASP A 167 -3.73 7.65 -27.57
N ALA A 168 -3.23 7.66 -26.34
CA ALA A 168 -1.94 8.26 -26.02
C ALA A 168 -0.79 7.25 -26.22
N PRO A 169 0.32 7.61 -26.89
CA PRO A 169 1.52 6.77 -26.98
C PRO A 169 2.15 6.49 -25.62
N TYR A 170 2.90 5.40 -25.49
CA TYR A 170 3.57 5.03 -24.24
C TYR A 170 4.66 6.03 -23.78
N GLN A 171 5.19 6.84 -24.69
CA GLN A 171 6.19 7.87 -24.38
C GLN A 171 5.56 9.10 -23.73
N GLN A 172 4.25 9.30 -23.91
CA GLN A 172 3.54 10.46 -23.41
C GLN A 172 3.08 10.23 -21.97
N ASP A 173 3.48 11.15 -21.09
CA ASP A 173 3.01 11.17 -19.71
C ASP A 173 1.54 11.57 -19.61
N PRO A 174 0.80 11.02 -18.63
CA PRO A 174 -0.52 11.56 -18.30
C PRO A 174 -0.42 13.01 -17.84
N ALA A 175 -1.55 13.71 -17.87
CA ALA A 175 -1.64 15.02 -17.25
C ALA A 175 -1.30 14.94 -15.76
N VAL A 176 -0.66 15.99 -15.24
CA VAL A 176 -0.37 16.13 -13.81
C VAL A 176 -1.67 16.01 -13.02
N SER A 177 -1.65 15.21 -11.96
CA SER A 177 -2.82 15.01 -11.09
C SER A 177 -2.43 15.07 -9.61
N SER A 178 -3.43 14.97 -8.74
CA SER A 178 -3.24 14.83 -7.29
C SER A 178 -2.62 13.48 -6.90
N VAL A 179 -2.64 12.49 -7.79
CA VAL A 179 -2.08 11.14 -7.58
C VAL A 179 -0.61 11.07 -8.01
N TRP A 180 -0.31 11.71 -9.13
CA TRP A 180 0.96 11.55 -9.84
C TRP A 180 1.45 12.87 -10.45
N LYS A 181 2.76 13.10 -10.36
CA LYS A 181 3.43 14.23 -10.99
C LYS A 181 4.66 13.75 -11.77
N PRO A 182 4.94 14.33 -12.96
CA PRO A 182 6.12 13.98 -13.71
C PRO A 182 7.39 14.34 -12.95
N VAL A 183 8.36 13.42 -12.95
CA VAL A 183 9.71 13.65 -12.47
C VAL A 183 10.59 13.90 -13.69
N SER A 184 11.19 15.09 -13.78
CA SER A 184 11.92 15.56 -14.96
C SER A 184 13.13 14.71 -15.32
N ALA A 185 13.82 14.11 -14.33
CA ALA A 185 14.95 13.22 -14.57
C ALA A 185 15.10 12.15 -13.47
N ILE A 186 14.37 11.03 -13.61
CA ILE A 186 14.45 9.89 -12.67
C ILE A 186 15.91 9.44 -12.46
N LYS A 187 16.71 9.39 -13.54
CA LYS A 187 18.14 9.01 -13.51
C LYS A 187 19.02 9.87 -12.60
N SER A 188 18.60 11.10 -12.31
CA SER A 188 19.36 12.05 -11.49
C SER A 188 18.98 12.01 -10.01
N LEU A 189 17.91 11.31 -9.65
CA LEU A 189 17.45 11.23 -8.27
C LEU A 189 18.39 10.40 -7.41
N ASP A 190 18.69 10.91 -6.21
CA ASP A 190 19.23 10.10 -5.12
C ASP A 190 18.10 9.28 -4.49
N VAL A 191 18.03 8.01 -4.87
CA VAL A 191 17.07 7.04 -4.33
C VAL A 191 17.57 6.31 -3.07
N TYR A 192 18.86 6.46 -2.72
CA TYR A 192 19.42 5.93 -1.48
C TYR A 192 19.00 6.79 -0.30
N THR A 193 19.19 8.10 -0.40
CA THR A 193 18.66 9.05 0.57
C THR A 193 17.15 9.17 0.40
N GLY A 194 16.69 9.33 -0.84
CA GLY A 194 15.28 9.34 -1.23
C GLY A 194 14.51 10.57 -0.75
N PHE A 195 13.31 10.74 -1.31
CA PHE A 195 12.34 11.76 -0.92
C PHE A 195 12.85 13.21 -1.07
N GLY A 196 13.90 13.43 -1.88
CA GLY A 196 14.51 14.74 -2.10
C GLY A 196 15.25 15.30 -0.88
N ARG A 197 15.58 14.45 0.10
CA ARG A 197 16.30 14.85 1.32
C ARG A 197 17.80 14.96 1.06
N ALA A 198 18.48 15.75 1.90
CA ALA A 198 19.93 15.84 1.90
C ALA A 198 20.60 14.61 2.56
N GLU A 199 19.95 14.02 3.56
CA GLU A 199 20.47 12.89 4.33
C GLU A 199 19.39 11.84 4.59
N ALA A 200 19.80 10.57 4.66
CA ALA A 200 18.91 9.48 5.05
C ALA A 200 18.61 9.57 6.55
N ASN A 201 17.36 9.31 6.92
CA ASN A 201 16.99 9.15 8.32
C ASN A 201 17.60 7.83 8.85
N ASP A 202 18.60 7.91 9.71
CA ASP A 202 19.05 6.77 10.51
C ASP A 202 18.79 7.03 12.00
N TYR A 203 17.87 6.25 12.59
CA TYR A 203 17.58 6.28 14.03
C TYR A 203 18.06 5.01 14.74
N SER A 204 19.02 4.27 14.16
CA SER A 204 19.52 3.02 14.74
C SER A 204 20.17 3.20 16.12
N ASP A 205 20.68 4.39 16.43
CA ASP A 205 21.30 4.69 17.73
C ASP A 205 20.57 5.79 18.52
N VAL A 206 19.38 6.19 18.05
CA VAL A 206 18.55 7.19 18.74
C VAL A 206 17.59 6.46 19.67
N VAL A 207 17.61 6.83 20.96
CA VAL A 207 16.66 6.32 21.93
C VAL A 207 15.30 6.98 21.68
N CYS A 208 14.27 6.14 21.48
CA CYS A 208 12.91 6.57 21.26
C CYS A 208 11.99 6.13 22.41
N ASP A 209 10.88 6.83 22.59
CA ASP A 209 9.82 6.47 23.54
C ASP A 209 8.68 5.75 22.83
N TYR A 210 8.06 4.79 23.51
CA TYR A 210 6.77 4.26 23.10
C TYR A 210 5.70 5.37 23.12
N ASP A 211 4.87 5.48 22.08
CA ASP A 211 3.76 6.45 22.03
C ASP A 211 2.42 5.76 22.30
N LYS A 212 2.07 4.75 21.49
CA LYS A 212 0.77 4.07 21.52
C LYS A 212 0.75 2.84 20.61
N PRO A 213 -0.22 1.92 20.75
CA PRO A 213 -0.25 0.72 19.94
C PRO A 213 -0.77 1.02 18.52
N LYS A 214 -0.54 0.08 17.61
CA LYS A 214 -1.15 0.10 16.27
C LYS A 214 -2.63 -0.30 16.37
N ALA A 215 -3.53 0.67 16.24
CA ALA A 215 -4.99 0.47 16.34
C ALA A 215 -5.71 0.24 14.98
N GLY A 216 -4.95 -0.06 13.93
CA GLY A 216 -5.46 -0.22 12.56
C GLY A 216 -5.74 -1.67 12.16
N TRP A 217 -6.26 -1.81 10.95
CA TRP A 217 -6.41 -3.08 10.25
C TRP A 217 -5.04 -3.55 9.72
N GLY A 218 -4.71 -4.84 9.84
CA GLY A 218 -3.47 -5.41 9.32
C GLY A 218 -2.93 -6.59 10.13
N MET A 219 -2.20 -7.48 9.46
CA MET A 219 -1.70 -8.74 10.05
C MET A 219 -0.34 -8.60 10.76
N ASN A 220 0.48 -7.62 10.35
CA ASN A 220 1.83 -7.45 10.84
C ASN A 220 1.88 -6.61 12.13
N PRO A 221 2.72 -6.98 13.11
CA PRO A 221 2.88 -6.24 14.36
C PRO A 221 3.55 -4.87 14.13
N GLY A 222 3.33 -3.97 15.08
CA GLY A 222 3.89 -2.63 15.05
C GLY A 222 3.23 -1.71 16.07
N PHE A 223 3.81 -0.54 16.27
CA PHE A 223 3.30 0.48 17.19
C PHE A 223 3.88 1.84 16.84
N HIS A 224 3.40 2.89 17.51
CA HIS A 224 3.88 4.24 17.33
C HIS A 224 4.99 4.55 18.35
N ILE A 225 5.99 5.29 17.91
CA ILE A 225 7.10 5.76 18.74
C ILE A 225 7.38 7.25 18.53
N LYS A 226 8.08 7.85 19.48
CA LYS A 226 8.61 9.21 19.41
C LYS A 226 10.13 9.18 19.51
N CYS A 227 10.84 9.76 18.55
CA CYS A 227 12.28 9.95 18.64
C CYS A 227 12.53 11.46 18.60
N GLY A 228 12.81 12.06 19.78
CA GLY A 228 12.81 13.51 19.93
C GLY A 228 11.43 14.11 19.61
N THR A 229 11.38 15.06 18.69
CA THR A 229 10.13 15.74 18.27
C THR A 229 9.35 14.98 17.20
N LYS A 230 9.97 13.98 16.55
CA LYS A 230 9.37 13.24 15.43
C LYS A 230 8.57 12.04 15.91
N LYS A 231 7.50 11.73 15.18
CA LYS A 231 6.62 10.58 15.43
C LYS A 231 6.71 9.59 14.28
N PHE A 232 6.87 8.32 14.63
CA PHE A 232 6.96 7.25 13.65
C PHE A 232 5.92 6.16 13.94
N LYS A 233 5.50 5.46 12.89
CA LYS A 233 4.87 4.14 13.01
C LYS A 233 5.93 3.10 12.68
N MET A 234 6.29 2.29 13.65
CA MET A 234 7.18 1.15 13.46
C MET A 234 6.42 -0.01 12.84
N LYS A 235 6.99 -0.60 11.80
CA LYS A 235 6.57 -1.85 11.16
C LYS A 235 7.65 -2.90 11.41
N ILE A 236 7.24 -4.05 11.93
CA ILE A 236 8.16 -5.17 12.24
C ILE A 236 7.68 -6.44 11.54
N GLY A 237 8.59 -7.39 11.30
CA GLY A 237 8.30 -8.66 10.66
C GLY A 237 8.43 -8.61 9.13
N ASN A 238 7.43 -9.10 8.42
CA ASN A 238 7.53 -9.38 6.98
C ASN A 238 7.51 -8.12 6.08
N GLU A 239 7.33 -6.93 6.63
CA GLU A 239 7.27 -5.67 5.87
C GLU A 239 8.52 -4.78 6.02
N VAL A 240 9.56 -5.30 6.68
CA VAL A 240 10.76 -4.52 7.07
C VAL A 240 11.55 -4.02 5.87
N TYR A 241 11.69 -4.83 4.80
CA TYR A 241 12.53 -4.49 3.65
C TYR A 241 11.71 -3.95 2.47
N SER A 242 10.55 -4.54 2.23
CA SER A 242 9.67 -4.19 1.13
C SER A 242 9.07 -2.79 1.23
N SER A 243 8.74 -2.30 2.43
CA SER A 243 8.15 -0.96 2.59
C SER A 243 9.12 0.17 2.25
N PRO A 244 10.35 0.23 2.81
CA PRO A 244 11.33 1.22 2.39
C PRO A 244 11.70 1.10 0.91
N PHE A 245 11.83 -0.13 0.39
CA PHE A 245 12.16 -0.37 -1.02
C PHE A 245 11.08 0.20 -1.97
N ASN A 246 9.82 -0.20 -1.78
CA ASN A 246 8.74 0.19 -2.68
C ASN A 246 8.44 1.69 -2.60
N THR A 247 8.40 2.28 -1.41
CA THR A 247 8.11 3.72 -1.29
C THR A 247 9.13 4.57 -2.03
N ARG A 248 10.42 4.22 -2.00
CA ARG A 248 11.46 4.94 -2.74
C ARG A 248 11.26 4.89 -4.25
N LEU A 249 10.92 3.72 -4.79
CA LEU A 249 10.66 3.57 -6.23
C LEU A 249 9.39 4.31 -6.66
N TYR A 250 8.32 4.20 -5.87
CA TYR A 250 7.05 4.87 -6.16
C TYR A 250 7.22 6.39 -6.12
N TRP A 251 7.93 6.91 -5.11
CA TRP A 251 8.30 8.32 -5.02
C TRP A 251 9.12 8.77 -6.24
N ALA A 252 10.16 8.02 -6.60
CA ALA A 252 11.02 8.35 -7.73
C ALA A 252 10.28 8.32 -9.09
N LEU A 253 9.18 7.57 -9.17
CA LEU A 253 8.29 7.53 -10.31
C LEU A 253 7.23 8.64 -10.30
N GLY A 254 7.15 9.46 -9.25
CA GLY A 254 6.25 10.61 -9.17
C GLY A 254 4.96 10.38 -8.39
N TYR A 255 4.80 9.25 -7.72
CA TYR A 255 3.63 8.99 -6.86
C TYR A 255 3.78 9.65 -5.50
N THR A 256 2.66 10.08 -4.94
CA THR A 256 2.60 10.53 -3.55
C THR A 256 2.64 9.30 -2.63
N VAL A 257 3.73 9.14 -1.90
CA VAL A 257 3.94 8.08 -0.91
C VAL A 257 4.59 8.68 0.33
N PRO A 258 4.39 8.08 1.51
CA PRO A 258 5.02 8.59 2.70
C PRO A 258 6.51 8.18 2.75
N VAL A 259 7.26 8.87 3.62
CA VAL A 259 8.65 8.54 3.91
C VAL A 259 8.70 7.29 4.79
N ILE A 260 9.23 6.20 4.23
CA ILE A 260 9.48 4.96 4.97
C ILE A 260 10.95 4.61 4.83
N ASP A 261 11.62 4.47 5.96
CA ASP A 261 13.04 4.12 6.04
C ASP A 261 13.26 2.82 6.82
N PHE A 262 14.36 2.14 6.51
CA PHE A 262 14.85 0.98 7.25
C PHE A 262 15.68 1.43 8.44
N ILE A 263 15.56 0.71 9.56
CA ILE A 263 16.38 0.95 10.77
C ILE A 263 16.89 -0.39 11.28
N GLU A 264 18.21 -0.46 11.46
CA GLU A 264 18.87 -1.73 11.75
C GLU A 264 18.71 -2.15 13.20
N ARG A 265 18.83 -1.20 14.14
CA ARG A 265 18.89 -1.51 15.58
C ARG A 265 17.97 -0.60 16.39
N PRO A 266 16.65 -0.67 16.22
CA PRO A 266 15.80 0.29 16.90
C PRO A 266 15.90 0.19 18.43
N LEU A 267 16.16 1.33 19.08
CA LEU A 267 16.32 1.45 20.53
C LEU A 267 15.11 2.16 21.14
N ILE A 268 14.39 1.46 22.01
CA ILE A 268 13.15 1.97 22.60
C ILE A 268 13.28 1.91 24.12
N LYS A 269 12.99 3.02 24.79
CA LYS A 269 12.91 3.05 26.25
C LYS A 269 11.88 2.03 26.72
N TYR A 270 12.24 1.28 27.76
CA TYR A 270 11.35 0.25 28.27
C TYR A 270 10.06 0.87 28.78
N ASP A 271 8.96 0.39 28.22
CA ASP A 271 7.60 0.63 28.66
C ASP A 271 6.88 -0.71 28.54
N ARG A 272 6.25 -1.18 29.63
CA ARG A 272 5.53 -2.45 29.65
C ARG A 272 4.46 -2.52 28.56
N ASN A 273 3.88 -1.38 28.17
CA ASN A 273 2.89 -1.29 27.09
C ASN A 273 3.41 -1.79 25.74
N ILE A 274 4.73 -1.78 25.52
CA ILE A 274 5.35 -2.40 24.35
C ILE A 274 4.99 -3.89 24.27
N LEU A 275 4.98 -4.58 25.42
CA LEU A 275 4.70 -6.01 25.51
C LEU A 275 3.19 -6.26 25.60
N THR A 276 2.49 -5.57 26.51
CA THR A 276 1.06 -5.83 26.79
C THR A 276 0.15 -5.37 25.65
N GLN A 277 0.56 -4.38 24.86
CA GLN A 277 -0.25 -3.82 23.76
C GLN A 277 0.27 -4.19 22.37
N PHE A 278 1.23 -5.13 22.29
CA PHE A 278 1.85 -5.55 21.03
C PHE A 278 0.83 -6.12 20.03
N ASN A 279 -0.21 -6.78 20.55
CA ASN A 279 -1.28 -7.40 19.77
C ASN A 279 -2.60 -6.59 19.78
N SER A 280 -2.61 -5.31 20.18
CA SER A 280 -3.83 -4.46 20.28
C SER A 280 -4.44 -4.01 18.93
N ARG A 281 -4.21 -4.76 17.87
CA ARG A 281 -4.76 -4.49 16.53
C ARG A 281 -6.20 -5.00 16.41
N ARG A 282 -6.90 -4.53 15.39
CA ARG A 282 -8.29 -4.96 15.13
C ARG A 282 -8.32 -6.36 14.53
N ASN A 283 -9.25 -7.18 15.00
CA ASN A 283 -9.49 -8.50 14.42
C ASN A 283 -10.33 -8.38 13.15
N GLU A 284 -9.77 -8.80 12.01
CA GLU A 284 -10.52 -9.03 10.78
C GLU A 284 -11.16 -10.43 10.86
N ASN A 285 -12.44 -10.48 11.18
CA ASN A 285 -13.20 -11.73 11.22
C ASN A 285 -13.85 -11.99 9.87
N PHE A 286 -13.39 -13.01 9.15
CA PHE A 286 -14.04 -13.45 7.92
C PHE A 286 -15.18 -14.42 8.22
N LYS A 287 -16.31 -14.22 7.55
CA LYS A 287 -17.49 -15.07 7.65
C LYS A 287 -17.70 -15.78 6.31
N LEU A 288 -17.58 -17.10 6.33
CA LEU A 288 -18.03 -17.93 5.22
C LEU A 288 -19.53 -18.18 5.37
N LYS A 289 -20.30 -17.83 4.35
CA LYS A 289 -21.76 -17.95 4.32
C LYS A 289 -22.25 -18.91 3.23
N ILE A 290 -23.41 -19.51 3.48
CA ILE A 290 -24.26 -20.16 2.47
C ILE A 290 -25.65 -19.55 2.60
N GLY A 291 -26.03 -18.70 1.63
CA GLY A 291 -27.19 -17.84 1.78
C GLY A 291 -26.97 -16.88 2.96
N ASP A 292 -27.94 -16.81 3.86
CA ASP A 292 -27.86 -15.93 5.05
C ASP A 292 -27.16 -16.60 6.26
N LYS A 293 -26.90 -17.91 6.20
CA LYS A 293 -26.29 -18.65 7.31
C LYS A 293 -24.77 -18.52 7.28
N VAL A 294 -24.17 -18.11 8.39
CA VAL A 294 -22.73 -18.17 8.62
C VAL A 294 -22.34 -19.59 8.97
N VAL A 295 -21.56 -20.23 8.10
CA VAL A 295 -21.09 -21.62 8.27
C VAL A 295 -19.79 -21.66 9.07
N LYS A 296 -18.91 -20.68 8.88
CA LYS A 296 -17.63 -20.59 9.58
C LYS A 296 -17.22 -19.14 9.79
N LYS A 297 -16.81 -18.82 11.02
CA LYS A 297 -16.02 -17.62 11.30
C LYS A 297 -14.55 -18.02 11.27
N ILE A 298 -13.75 -17.30 10.52
CA ILE A 298 -12.29 -17.47 10.47
C ILE A 298 -11.72 -16.24 11.15
N ASP A 299 -11.18 -16.44 12.35
CA ASP A 299 -10.42 -15.42 13.04
C ASP A 299 -8.99 -15.42 12.47
N HIS A 300 -8.60 -14.29 11.88
CA HIS A 300 -7.25 -14.08 11.35
C HIS A 300 -6.31 -13.42 12.37
N SER A 301 -6.70 -13.31 13.65
CA SER A 301 -5.82 -12.80 14.70
C SER A 301 -4.68 -13.78 14.99
N ILE A 302 -3.59 -13.65 14.25
CA ILE A 302 -2.35 -14.41 14.50
C ILE A 302 -1.68 -13.83 15.75
N TYR A 303 -1.67 -14.52 16.88
CA TYR A 303 -0.88 -14.03 18.01
C TYR A 303 0.60 -13.92 17.60
N HIS A 304 1.22 -12.78 17.91
CA HIS A 304 2.65 -12.54 17.70
C HIS A 304 3.30 -12.32 19.06
N SER A 305 4.25 -13.16 19.45
CA SER A 305 5.05 -12.95 20.66
C SER A 305 5.94 -11.71 20.47
N PRO A 306 5.88 -10.69 21.33
CA PRO A 306 6.75 -9.51 21.22
C PRO A 306 8.24 -9.89 21.32
N PHE A 307 8.55 -10.95 22.07
CA PHE A 307 9.91 -11.43 22.27
C PHE A 307 10.56 -11.92 20.96
N ASP A 308 9.76 -12.38 19.99
CA ASP A 308 10.28 -12.83 18.69
C ASP A 308 10.86 -11.68 17.87
N TYR A 309 10.54 -10.44 18.25
CA TYR A 309 10.95 -9.20 17.57
C TYR A 309 11.98 -8.40 18.36
N ILE A 310 12.24 -8.78 19.61
CA ILE A 310 13.27 -8.17 20.45
C ILE A 310 14.57 -8.93 20.21
N LYS A 311 15.68 -8.21 20.04
CA LYS A 311 17.01 -8.80 19.94
C LYS A 311 17.59 -9.03 21.34
N GLU A 312 17.60 -7.97 22.14
CA GLU A 312 18.23 -7.93 23.46
C GLU A 312 17.69 -6.76 24.28
N VAL A 313 17.97 -6.80 25.58
CA VAL A 313 17.51 -5.80 26.55
C VAL A 313 18.71 -5.19 27.26
N VAL A 314 18.68 -3.86 27.43
CA VAL A 314 19.71 -3.08 28.12
C VAL A 314 19.20 -2.69 29.50
N PHE A 315 19.99 -2.97 30.53
CA PHE A 315 19.67 -2.67 31.92
C PHE A 315 20.21 -1.31 32.36
N LYS A 316 19.73 -0.82 33.50
CA LYS A 316 20.16 0.47 34.09
C LYS A 316 21.63 0.52 34.48
N ASN A 317 22.25 -0.63 34.72
CA ASN A 317 23.69 -0.80 34.94
C ASN A 317 24.48 -0.97 33.63
N GLU A 318 23.85 -0.73 32.47
CA GLU A 318 24.39 -0.89 31.12
C GLU A 318 24.76 -2.32 30.70
N THR A 319 24.41 -3.34 31.50
CA THR A 319 24.53 -4.73 31.03
C THR A 319 23.48 -5.04 29.97
N VAL A 320 23.79 -6.00 29.10
CA VAL A 320 22.91 -6.44 28.02
C VAL A 320 22.56 -7.91 28.23
N MET A 321 21.29 -8.26 28.03
CA MET A 321 20.79 -9.64 28.12
C MET A 321 20.07 -10.04 26.83
N PRO A 322 20.35 -11.23 26.27
CA PRO A 322 19.57 -11.79 25.17
C PRO A 322 18.09 -11.94 25.53
N VAL A 323 17.20 -11.78 24.54
CA VAL A 323 15.75 -11.81 24.78
C VAL A 323 15.25 -13.11 25.43
N GLU A 324 15.82 -14.25 25.07
CA GLU A 324 15.42 -15.57 25.60
C GLU A 324 15.67 -15.70 27.11
N GLU A 325 16.77 -15.12 27.58
CA GLU A 325 17.09 -15.07 29.00
C GLU A 325 16.26 -14.00 29.71
N PHE A 326 16.05 -12.86 29.07
CA PHE A 326 15.20 -11.78 29.58
C PHE A 326 13.77 -12.26 29.82
N LYS A 327 13.15 -12.96 28.85
CA LYS A 327 11.80 -13.51 28.97
C LYS A 327 11.65 -14.38 30.22
N LYS A 328 12.66 -15.24 30.50
CA LYS A 328 12.67 -16.17 31.64
C LYS A 328 12.71 -15.48 33.01
N HIS A 329 13.39 -14.34 33.09
CA HIS A 329 13.48 -13.57 34.33
C HIS A 329 12.31 -12.59 34.50
N LEU A 330 11.77 -12.08 33.38
CA LEU A 330 10.67 -11.13 33.37
C LEU A 330 9.33 -11.78 33.73
N LEU A 331 9.03 -12.96 33.19
CA LEU A 331 7.72 -13.61 33.31
C LEU A 331 7.79 -14.88 34.18
N LYS A 332 6.73 -15.13 34.96
CA LYS A 332 6.58 -16.37 35.76
C LYS A 332 6.07 -17.55 34.95
N ASP A 333 5.24 -17.27 33.95
CA ASP A 333 4.67 -18.19 32.95
C ASP A 333 5.02 -17.70 31.54
N PHE A 334 5.31 -18.63 30.64
CA PHE A 334 5.79 -18.40 29.28
C PHE A 334 4.78 -18.74 28.19
N ALA A 335 3.55 -19.11 28.56
CA ALA A 335 2.47 -19.36 27.61
C ALA A 335 2.20 -18.15 26.70
N ASP A 336 1.66 -18.40 25.51
CA ASP A 336 1.28 -17.33 24.59
C ASP A 336 0.25 -16.38 25.22
N GLY A 337 0.50 -15.07 25.11
CA GLY A 337 -0.33 -14.03 25.71
C GLY A 337 -0.10 -13.83 27.21
N ALA A 338 0.86 -14.55 27.83
CA ALA A 338 1.14 -14.40 29.25
C ALA A 338 1.75 -13.03 29.60
N GLU A 339 2.33 -12.32 28.62
CA GLU A 339 2.77 -10.93 28.75
C GLU A 339 1.61 -9.94 28.88
N GLY A 340 0.37 -10.35 28.56
CA GLY A 340 -0.83 -9.54 28.78
C GLY A 340 -1.35 -9.56 30.23
N LYS A 341 -0.75 -10.36 31.12
CA LYS A 341 -1.21 -10.54 32.50
C LYS A 341 -0.26 -9.85 33.49
N ASP A 342 -0.68 -8.74 34.10
CA ASP A 342 0.17 -7.99 35.03
C ASP A 342 0.75 -8.82 36.17
N ALA A 343 -0.04 -9.75 36.74
CA ALA A 343 0.40 -10.62 37.83
C ALA A 343 1.56 -11.57 37.43
N ASN A 344 1.76 -11.77 36.13
CA ASN A 344 2.79 -12.66 35.59
C ASN A 344 4.20 -12.02 35.59
N TYR A 345 4.31 -10.71 35.80
CA TYR A 345 5.59 -10.02 35.77
C TYR A 345 6.35 -10.15 37.09
N ASN A 346 7.68 -10.27 36.98
CA ASN A 346 8.61 -10.04 38.07
C ASN A 346 8.97 -8.55 38.12
N VAL A 347 8.24 -7.79 38.92
CA VAL A 347 8.35 -6.32 39.00
C VAL A 347 9.74 -5.87 39.49
N GLU A 348 10.37 -6.61 40.40
CA GLU A 348 11.70 -6.26 40.89
C GLU A 348 12.76 -6.37 39.78
N PHE A 349 12.69 -7.43 38.97
CA PHE A 349 13.55 -7.60 37.81
C PHE A 349 13.24 -6.57 36.71
N GLU A 350 11.97 -6.37 36.40
CA GLU A 350 11.51 -5.40 35.40
C GLU A 350 11.99 -3.97 35.69
N ASN A 351 12.01 -3.57 36.97
CA ASN A 351 12.49 -2.26 37.40
C ASN A 351 13.97 -2.00 37.08
N GLN A 352 14.74 -3.03 36.71
CA GLN A 352 16.15 -2.90 36.32
C GLN A 352 16.31 -2.61 34.83
N VAL A 353 15.25 -2.76 34.03
CA VAL A 353 15.29 -2.58 32.58
C VAL A 353 15.34 -1.10 32.23
N LYS A 354 16.19 -0.75 31.26
CA LYS A 354 16.35 0.61 30.74
C LYS A 354 15.77 0.72 29.33
N LEU A 355 16.22 -0.11 28.41
CA LEU A 355 15.87 -0.06 26.98
C LEU A 355 15.63 -1.46 26.41
N ILE A 356 14.83 -1.54 25.35
CA ILE A 356 14.68 -2.70 24.49
C ILE A 356 15.36 -2.40 23.16
N ARG A 357 16.22 -3.30 22.68
CA ARG A 357 16.77 -3.28 21.33
C ARG A 357 15.98 -4.26 20.46
N PHE A 358 15.28 -3.73 19.47
CA PHE A 358 14.51 -4.53 18.53
C PHE A 358 15.41 -5.14 17.44
N LYS A 359 14.90 -6.19 16.79
CA LYS A 359 15.37 -6.63 15.47
C LYS A 359 15.12 -5.50 14.44
N PRO A 360 15.74 -5.57 13.24
CA PRO A 360 15.55 -4.54 12.23
C PRO A 360 14.07 -4.28 11.92
N ALA A 361 13.75 -3.02 11.68
CA ALA A 361 12.39 -2.54 11.48
C ALA A 361 12.29 -1.52 10.32
N ALA A 362 11.08 -1.27 9.85
CA ALA A 362 10.79 -0.12 9.00
C ALA A 362 10.04 0.95 9.80
N TYR A 363 10.32 2.22 9.53
CA TYR A 363 9.65 3.33 10.17
C TYR A 363 9.00 4.24 9.14
N LEU A 364 7.71 4.45 9.33
CA LEU A 364 6.91 5.42 8.60
C LEU A 364 6.92 6.73 9.38
N GLU A 365 7.58 7.76 8.84
CA GLU A 365 7.52 9.12 9.39
C GLU A 365 6.11 9.68 9.18
N LYS A 366 5.50 10.17 10.26
CA LYS A 366 4.16 10.73 10.17
C LYS A 366 4.22 12.10 9.48
N SER A 367 3.59 12.21 8.30
CA SER A 367 3.46 13.48 7.57
C SER A 367 2.71 14.54 8.39
N GLU A 368 3.03 15.81 8.12
CA GLU A 368 2.24 16.95 8.58
C GLU A 368 0.94 17.11 7.81
N ASP A 369 0.81 16.48 6.64
CA ASP A 369 -0.42 16.43 5.87
C ASP A 369 -1.56 15.84 6.71
N VAL A 370 -2.77 16.36 6.48
CA VAL A 370 -3.95 15.93 7.21
C VAL A 370 -4.70 14.89 6.40
N GLU A 371 -4.81 13.68 6.97
CA GLU A 371 -5.56 12.57 6.39
C GLU A 371 -7.08 12.75 6.54
N ILE A 372 -7.78 12.80 5.40
CA ILE A 372 -9.25 12.80 5.33
C ILE A 372 -9.78 11.37 5.41
N GLY A 373 -9.31 10.49 4.52
CA GLY A 373 -9.80 9.11 4.42
C GLY A 373 -9.26 8.36 3.21
N ALA A 374 -9.68 7.11 3.01
CA ALA A 374 -9.23 6.29 1.88
C ALA A 374 -9.88 6.73 0.55
N TRP A 375 -9.13 6.77 -0.55
CA TRP A 375 -9.71 6.94 -1.90
C TRP A 375 -9.72 5.61 -2.65
N ARG A 376 -10.63 5.43 -3.61
CA ARG A 376 -10.69 4.17 -4.38
C ARG A 376 -10.23 4.36 -5.81
N TYR A 377 -9.54 3.35 -6.32
CA TYR A 377 -9.08 3.25 -7.70
C TYR A 377 -10.23 3.28 -8.73
N ASP A 378 -11.46 3.00 -8.32
CA ASP A 378 -12.63 2.85 -9.19
C ASP A 378 -13.78 3.84 -8.89
N GLN A 379 -13.46 4.95 -8.22
CA GLN A 379 -14.39 6.03 -7.94
C GLN A 379 -14.01 7.28 -8.73
N LEU A 380 -14.99 8.13 -9.03
CA LEU A 380 -14.77 9.47 -9.62
C LEU A 380 -13.94 9.43 -10.93
N GLY A 381 -14.04 8.33 -11.68
CA GLY A 381 -13.32 8.14 -12.94
C GLY A 381 -11.81 7.87 -12.78
N HIS A 382 -11.33 7.55 -11.57
CA HIS A 382 -9.94 7.15 -11.32
C HIS A 382 -9.49 5.99 -12.20
N GLU A 383 -10.38 5.06 -12.50
CA GLU A 383 -10.08 3.92 -13.37
C GLU A 383 -9.81 4.33 -14.83
N ASN A 384 -10.16 5.57 -15.20
CA ASN A 384 -9.87 6.16 -16.49
C ASN A 384 -8.55 6.95 -16.51
N ARG A 385 -7.80 7.01 -15.40
CA ARG A 385 -6.49 7.69 -15.32
C ARG A 385 -5.33 6.73 -15.61
N ARG A 386 -4.48 7.08 -16.58
CA ARG A 386 -3.36 6.23 -17.04
C ARG A 386 -2.40 5.90 -15.90
N GLU A 387 -2.04 6.88 -15.07
CA GLU A 387 -1.15 6.69 -13.93
C GLU A 387 -1.69 5.63 -12.96
N ILE A 388 -3.01 5.57 -12.76
CA ILE A 388 -3.64 4.60 -11.87
C ILE A 388 -3.69 3.21 -12.52
N ARG A 389 -3.95 3.14 -13.83
CA ARG A 389 -3.95 1.85 -14.55
C ARG A 389 -2.55 1.24 -14.64
N GLY A 390 -1.55 2.06 -14.97
CA GLY A 390 -0.15 1.65 -15.08
C GLY A 390 0.47 1.15 -13.76
N LEU A 391 -0.11 1.51 -12.60
CA LEU A 391 0.31 0.97 -11.30
C LEU A 391 0.26 -0.56 -11.25
N GLN A 392 -0.56 -1.24 -12.06
CA GLN A 392 -0.57 -2.71 -12.10
C GLN A 392 0.79 -3.29 -12.52
N ILE A 393 1.48 -2.65 -13.47
CA ILE A 393 2.81 -3.07 -13.93
C ILE A 393 3.86 -2.78 -12.87
N LEU A 394 3.81 -1.61 -12.23
CA LEU A 394 4.72 -1.29 -11.12
C LEU A 394 4.54 -2.30 -9.97
N ALA A 395 3.30 -2.55 -9.56
CA ALA A 395 2.94 -3.51 -8.53
C ALA A 395 3.43 -4.93 -8.89
N ALA A 396 3.24 -5.39 -10.13
CA ALA A 396 3.74 -6.69 -10.58
C ALA A 396 5.27 -6.75 -10.57
N TRP A 397 5.96 -5.69 -11.00
CA TRP A 397 7.42 -5.65 -11.06
C TRP A 397 8.05 -5.79 -9.68
N VAL A 398 7.55 -5.06 -8.68
CA VAL A 398 8.07 -5.13 -7.30
C VAL A 398 7.42 -6.24 -6.45
N GLY A 399 6.40 -6.91 -6.98
CA GLY A 399 5.63 -7.93 -6.27
C GLY A 399 4.70 -7.37 -5.18
N ASN A 400 4.21 -6.13 -5.34
CA ASN A 400 3.26 -5.53 -4.40
C ASN A 400 1.83 -5.99 -4.67
N PHE A 401 1.34 -6.96 -3.90
CA PHE A 401 0.01 -7.55 -4.09
C PHE A 401 -1.12 -6.89 -3.29
N ASP A 402 -0.81 -5.88 -2.48
CA ASP A 402 -1.78 -5.27 -1.56
C ASP A 402 -2.18 -3.86 -2.00
N MET A 403 -2.65 -3.74 -3.24
CA MET A 403 -3.14 -2.48 -3.81
C MET A 403 -4.63 -2.27 -3.50
N ARG A 404 -5.03 -2.44 -2.24
CA ARG A 404 -6.42 -2.26 -1.76
C ARG A 404 -6.72 -0.81 -1.40
N MET A 405 -8.00 -0.46 -1.26
CA MET A 405 -8.39 0.93 -0.93
C MET A 405 -7.85 1.41 0.42
N ASP A 406 -7.77 0.53 1.42
CA ASP A 406 -7.25 0.88 2.75
C ASP A 406 -5.74 1.19 2.75
N ASN A 407 -5.06 0.98 1.62
CA ASN A 407 -3.65 1.32 1.45
C ASN A 407 -3.46 2.64 0.70
N THR A 408 -4.53 3.40 0.50
CA THR A 408 -4.53 4.74 -0.10
C THR A 408 -5.08 5.78 0.87
N ARG A 409 -4.67 7.05 0.77
CA ARG A 409 -5.27 8.14 1.55
C ARG A 409 -5.38 9.41 0.72
N LEU A 410 -6.53 10.07 0.83
CA LEU A 410 -6.68 11.45 0.42
C LEU A 410 -6.21 12.31 1.59
N VAL A 411 -5.20 13.14 1.33
CA VAL A 411 -4.64 14.06 2.30
C VAL A 411 -4.66 15.47 1.75
N TYR A 412 -4.62 16.46 2.63
CA TYR A 412 -4.40 17.85 2.25
C TYR A 412 -3.19 18.44 3.00
N ASP A 413 -2.57 19.44 2.38
CA ASP A 413 -1.51 20.21 3.00
C ASP A 413 -2.06 21.02 4.17
N LYS A 414 -1.54 20.81 5.38
CA LYS A 414 -2.01 21.51 6.58
C LYS A 414 -1.92 23.03 6.46
N GLN A 415 -0.95 23.55 5.71
CA GLN A 415 -0.79 24.98 5.48
C GLN A 415 -1.67 25.48 4.33
N ASN A 416 -2.08 24.60 3.43
CA ASN A 416 -2.98 24.93 2.32
C ASN A 416 -4.02 23.82 2.06
N PRO A 417 -5.14 23.80 2.79
CA PRO A 417 -6.12 22.72 2.71
C PRO A 417 -6.81 22.52 1.36
N SER A 418 -6.70 23.47 0.40
CA SER A 418 -7.23 23.28 -0.96
C SER A 418 -6.33 22.43 -1.87
N VAL A 419 -5.11 22.12 -1.42
CA VAL A 419 -4.16 21.27 -2.14
C VAL A 419 -4.33 19.82 -1.70
N LEU A 420 -5.15 19.08 -2.46
CA LEU A 420 -5.38 17.65 -2.25
C LEU A 420 -4.26 16.79 -2.86
N LYS A 421 -3.89 15.72 -2.17
CA LYS A 421 -2.94 14.70 -2.63
C LYS A 421 -3.54 13.31 -2.42
N HIS A 422 -3.51 12.49 -3.46
CA HIS A 422 -3.92 11.08 -3.41
C HIS A 422 -2.66 10.25 -3.14
N ALA A 423 -2.45 9.89 -1.88
CA ALA A 423 -1.30 9.14 -1.42
C ALA A 423 -1.54 7.61 -1.48
N LEU A 424 -0.48 6.87 -1.79
CA LEU A 424 -0.37 5.43 -1.59
C LEU A 424 0.39 5.22 -0.27
N VAL A 425 -0.33 5.00 0.82
CA VAL A 425 0.24 5.03 2.18
C VAL A 425 0.81 3.70 2.65
N ASP A 426 0.41 2.60 2.01
CA ASP A 426 0.97 1.28 2.29
C ASP A 426 1.30 0.53 1.01
N VAL A 427 2.58 0.57 0.63
CA VAL A 427 3.12 -0.21 -0.48
C VAL A 427 4.06 -1.29 0.04
N GLY A 428 3.89 -1.71 1.30
CA GLY A 428 4.79 -2.63 1.99
C GLY A 428 4.70 -4.08 1.58
N SER A 429 3.68 -4.51 0.83
CA SER A 429 3.45 -5.92 0.51
C SER A 429 4.23 -6.42 -0.71
N GLY A 430 5.51 -6.02 -0.83
CA GLY A 430 6.40 -6.31 -1.97
C GLY A 430 7.55 -7.28 -1.68
N LEU A 431 8.46 -7.42 -2.66
CA LEU A 431 9.68 -8.25 -2.58
C LEU A 431 9.42 -9.71 -2.18
N GLY A 432 8.34 -10.31 -2.67
CA GLY A 432 7.99 -11.69 -2.36
C GLY A 432 7.01 -12.33 -3.34
N GLU A 433 6.35 -13.41 -2.91
CA GLU A 433 5.35 -14.11 -3.73
C GLU A 433 3.99 -13.41 -3.64
N SER A 434 3.38 -13.21 -4.81
CA SER A 434 2.10 -12.50 -4.97
C SER A 434 1.01 -13.37 -5.59
N ARG A 435 1.09 -14.71 -5.48
CA ARG A 435 0.09 -15.63 -6.06
C ARG A 435 -1.12 -15.77 -5.13
N LEU A 436 -1.47 -16.98 -4.72
CA LEU A 436 -2.67 -17.27 -3.92
C LEU A 436 -2.38 -17.20 -2.43
N LEU A 437 -3.36 -16.80 -1.62
CA LEU A 437 -3.32 -17.10 -0.19
C LEU A 437 -3.36 -18.62 0.00
N PRO A 438 -2.55 -19.21 0.91
CA PRO A 438 -1.70 -18.56 1.92
C PRO A 438 -0.27 -18.22 1.46
N PHE A 439 0.10 -18.50 0.22
CA PHE A 439 1.47 -18.35 -0.34
C PHE A 439 1.90 -16.91 -0.60
N LYS A 440 1.18 -15.91 -0.10
CA LYS A 440 1.58 -14.51 -0.27
C LYS A 440 2.64 -14.17 0.77
N THR A 441 3.81 -13.73 0.31
CA THR A 441 4.94 -13.37 1.18
C THR A 441 5.44 -11.98 0.85
N SER A 442 5.98 -11.29 1.87
CA SER A 442 6.59 -9.97 1.70
C SER A 442 7.97 -9.97 2.36
N SER A 443 8.90 -9.16 1.81
CA SER A 443 10.31 -9.16 2.20
C SER A 443 10.99 -10.53 2.09
N ASP A 444 10.48 -11.39 1.21
CA ASP A 444 10.92 -12.76 0.99
C ASP A 444 11.40 -12.92 -0.45
N VAL A 445 12.63 -12.44 -0.65
CA VAL A 445 13.26 -12.36 -1.98
C VAL A 445 13.39 -13.74 -2.61
N GLU A 446 13.50 -14.82 -1.82
CA GLU A 446 13.60 -16.18 -2.33
C GLU A 446 12.35 -16.58 -3.13
N ASN A 447 11.17 -16.31 -2.58
CA ASN A 447 9.92 -16.68 -3.23
C ASN A 447 9.45 -15.66 -4.27
N MET A 448 10.13 -14.52 -4.41
CA MET A 448 9.88 -13.55 -5.48
C MET A 448 10.04 -14.21 -6.88
N PRO A 449 9.00 -14.28 -7.73
CA PRO A 449 9.12 -14.87 -9.08
C PRO A 449 10.16 -14.20 -9.98
N TRP A 450 10.82 -14.95 -10.88
CA TRP A 450 11.77 -14.41 -11.87
C TRP A 450 11.13 -13.65 -13.03
N ILE A 451 9.89 -13.99 -13.37
CA ILE A 451 9.08 -13.37 -14.42
C ILE A 451 7.67 -13.10 -13.89
N VAL A 452 7.02 -12.07 -14.43
CA VAL A 452 5.70 -11.64 -13.98
C VAL A 452 4.73 -11.30 -15.11
N THR A 453 5.22 -11.26 -16.35
CA THR A 453 4.42 -11.14 -17.56
C THR A 453 4.70 -12.32 -18.50
N LYS A 454 3.73 -12.62 -19.37
CA LYS A 454 3.88 -13.58 -20.46
C LYS A 454 2.92 -13.24 -21.59
N THR A 455 3.37 -13.33 -22.84
CA THR A 455 2.48 -13.28 -24.01
C THR A 455 1.95 -14.67 -24.37
N TYR A 456 0.72 -14.73 -24.86
CA TYR A 456 0.11 -15.96 -25.35
C TYR A 456 -0.98 -15.66 -26.38
N GLN A 457 -1.31 -16.66 -27.21
CA GLN A 457 -2.41 -16.58 -28.17
C GLN A 457 -3.69 -17.11 -27.53
N ASP A 458 -4.74 -16.28 -27.47
CA ASP A 458 -6.06 -16.66 -26.98
C ASP A 458 -6.99 -16.90 -28.18
N ALA A 459 -7.70 -18.03 -28.18
CA ALA A 459 -8.69 -18.32 -29.21
C ALA A 459 -9.98 -17.55 -28.92
N VAL A 460 -10.44 -16.73 -29.85
CA VAL A 460 -11.76 -16.08 -29.78
C VAL A 460 -12.82 -16.90 -30.53
N SER A 461 -14.10 -16.55 -30.36
CA SER A 461 -15.28 -17.35 -30.75
C SER A 461 -15.32 -17.81 -32.21
N ASP A 462 -14.59 -17.13 -33.10
CA ASP A 462 -14.59 -17.41 -34.54
C ASP A 462 -13.32 -18.14 -35.02
N GLY A 463 -12.51 -18.66 -34.09
CA GLY A 463 -11.26 -19.38 -34.41
C GLY A 463 -10.07 -18.45 -34.70
N GLU A 464 -10.28 -17.14 -34.74
CA GLU A 464 -9.20 -16.16 -34.74
C GLU A 464 -8.39 -16.24 -33.45
N LYS A 465 -7.09 -15.95 -33.55
CA LYS A 465 -6.16 -15.92 -32.41
C LYS A 465 -5.74 -14.48 -32.18
N VAL A 466 -5.95 -14.01 -30.96
CA VAL A 466 -5.51 -12.67 -30.54
C VAL A 466 -4.34 -12.82 -29.58
N ASP A 467 -3.26 -12.08 -29.83
CA ASP A 467 -2.16 -12.01 -28.89
C ASP A 467 -2.60 -11.24 -27.64
N ARG A 468 -2.43 -11.88 -26.49
CA ARG A 468 -2.71 -11.29 -25.19
C ARG A 468 -1.47 -11.28 -24.32
N LEU A 469 -1.44 -10.31 -23.41
CA LEU A 469 -0.45 -10.25 -22.34
C LEU A 469 -1.13 -10.71 -21.04
N GLN A 470 -0.48 -11.61 -20.30
CA GLN A 470 -0.92 -12.04 -18.98
C GLN A 470 0.07 -11.63 -17.91
N ILE A 471 -0.43 -11.11 -16.79
CA ILE A 471 0.33 -10.85 -15.58
C ILE A 471 0.23 -12.08 -14.66
N ILE A 472 1.24 -12.93 -14.68
CA ILE A 472 1.24 -14.27 -14.04
C ILE A 472 1.81 -14.26 -12.60
N GLY A 473 2.38 -13.14 -12.17
CA GLY A 473 3.08 -13.00 -10.90
C GLY A 473 2.47 -11.99 -9.93
N LEU A 474 1.22 -11.56 -10.14
CA LEU A 474 0.51 -10.61 -9.28
C LEU A 474 -0.94 -11.05 -9.12
N MET A 475 -1.39 -11.29 -7.90
CA MET A 475 -2.80 -11.52 -7.60
C MET A 475 -3.16 -10.62 -6.42
N ASN A 476 -3.91 -9.55 -6.70
CA ASN A 476 -4.26 -8.59 -5.66
C ASN A 476 -5.20 -9.20 -4.60
N ILE A 477 -5.18 -8.64 -3.38
CA ILE A 477 -6.13 -9.03 -2.32
C ILE A 477 -7.56 -8.64 -2.72
N GLU A 478 -7.75 -7.42 -3.22
CA GLU A 478 -9.01 -6.91 -3.76
C GLU A 478 -8.92 -6.82 -5.30
N VAL A 479 -10.06 -6.99 -5.95
CA VAL A 479 -10.19 -6.76 -7.39
C VAL A 479 -10.16 -5.26 -7.67
N ASN A 480 -9.14 -4.80 -8.41
CA ASN A 480 -8.98 -3.39 -8.74
C ASN A 480 -9.49 -3.11 -10.16
N LYS A 481 -10.57 -2.33 -10.31
CA LYS A 481 -11.16 -2.04 -11.64
C LYS A 481 -10.28 -1.15 -12.51
N ALA A 482 -9.44 -0.29 -11.93
CA ALA A 482 -8.46 0.46 -12.72
C ALA A 482 -7.49 -0.48 -13.43
N PHE A 483 -7.05 -1.53 -12.74
CA PHE A 483 -6.15 -2.53 -13.32
C PHE A 483 -6.84 -3.32 -14.44
N GLN A 484 -8.13 -3.63 -14.30
CA GLN A 484 -8.91 -4.28 -15.37
C GLN A 484 -9.02 -3.43 -16.64
N LYS A 485 -9.01 -2.10 -16.50
CA LYS A 485 -9.10 -1.17 -17.62
C LYS A 485 -7.74 -0.87 -18.24
N MET A 486 -6.64 -1.43 -17.73
CA MET A 486 -5.30 -1.14 -18.24
C MET A 486 -5.20 -1.50 -19.72
N SER A 487 -4.92 -0.49 -20.56
CA SER A 487 -4.61 -0.73 -21.97
C SER A 487 -3.16 -1.20 -22.11
N PHE A 488 -2.83 -1.76 -23.28
CA PHE A 488 -1.46 -2.16 -23.58
C PHE A 488 -0.48 -0.96 -23.49
N GLN A 489 -0.93 0.22 -23.95
CA GLN A 489 -0.13 1.45 -23.91
C GLN A 489 0.09 2.02 -22.50
N ASP A 490 -0.85 1.85 -21.58
CA ASP A 490 -0.64 2.25 -20.17
C ASP A 490 0.43 1.38 -19.50
N GLY A 491 0.40 0.06 -19.79
CA GLY A 491 1.42 -0.87 -19.33
C GLY A 491 2.79 -0.56 -19.92
N ALA A 492 2.86 -0.35 -21.24
CA ALA A 492 4.09 0.05 -21.93
C ALA A 492 4.64 1.38 -21.40
N TRP A 493 3.78 2.35 -21.05
CA TRP A 493 4.19 3.61 -20.44
C TRP A 493 4.90 3.37 -19.11
N MET A 494 4.33 2.52 -18.25
CA MET A 494 4.98 2.17 -16.99
C MET A 494 6.31 1.45 -17.22
N VAL A 495 6.39 0.48 -18.15
CA VAL A 495 7.67 -0.20 -18.48
C VAL A 495 8.74 0.80 -18.94
N ASN A 496 8.35 1.77 -19.77
CA ASN A 496 9.24 2.87 -20.18
C ASN A 496 9.74 3.68 -18.98
N LYS A 497 8.89 3.97 -17.99
CA LYS A 497 9.32 4.64 -16.74
C LYS A 497 10.28 3.77 -15.92
N LEU A 498 10.00 2.47 -15.76
CA LEU A 498 10.88 1.54 -15.06
C LEU A 498 12.28 1.44 -15.71
N CYS A 499 12.36 1.66 -17.01
CA CYS A 499 13.62 1.67 -17.76
C CYS A 499 14.50 2.90 -17.52
N GLN A 500 13.99 3.91 -16.83
CA GLN A 500 14.78 5.07 -16.47
C GLN A 500 15.67 4.83 -15.24
N PHE A 501 15.37 3.82 -14.40
CA PHE A 501 16.25 3.50 -13.28
C PHE A 501 17.59 2.92 -13.74
N THR A 502 18.68 3.52 -13.27
CA THR A 502 20.04 3.00 -13.49
C THR A 502 20.28 1.74 -12.66
N SER A 503 21.31 0.96 -13.01
CA SER A 503 21.71 -0.18 -12.19
C SER A 503 22.01 0.24 -10.76
N ASP A 504 22.77 1.32 -10.55
CA ASP A 504 23.13 1.76 -9.20
C ASP A 504 21.95 2.34 -8.42
N GLN A 505 20.94 2.92 -9.08
CA GLN A 505 19.69 3.31 -8.40
C GLN A 505 18.92 2.08 -7.88
N LEU A 506 18.81 1.00 -8.68
CA LEU A 506 18.17 -0.22 -8.21
C LEU A 506 18.94 -0.86 -7.04
N LYS A 507 20.27 -0.96 -7.17
CA LYS A 507 21.12 -1.52 -6.11
C LYS A 507 21.06 -0.68 -4.84
N SER A 508 21.19 0.64 -4.95
CA SER A 508 21.17 1.54 -3.80
C SER A 508 19.82 1.56 -3.10
N THR A 509 18.70 1.42 -3.83
CA THR A 509 17.37 1.27 -3.20
C THR A 509 17.28 -0.01 -2.37
N LEU A 510 17.83 -1.14 -2.85
CA LEU A 510 17.88 -2.39 -2.10
C LEU A 510 18.78 -2.28 -0.86
N ILE A 511 19.91 -1.58 -0.97
CA ILE A 511 20.81 -1.31 0.16
C ILE A 511 20.12 -0.41 1.19
N ALA A 512 19.47 0.68 0.76
CA ALA A 512 18.70 1.57 1.63
C ALA A 512 17.53 0.88 2.32
N ALA A 513 16.98 -0.16 1.68
CA ALA A 513 15.94 -1.00 2.27
C ALA A 513 16.47 -1.98 3.31
N GLY A 514 17.78 -2.06 3.53
CA GLY A 514 18.39 -2.87 4.57
C GLY A 514 18.58 -4.34 4.20
N LEU A 515 18.46 -4.73 2.93
CA LEU A 515 18.77 -6.11 2.52
C LEU A 515 20.26 -6.41 2.76
N ASN A 516 20.58 -7.65 3.15
CA ASN A 516 21.97 -8.10 3.18
C ASN A 516 22.51 -8.35 1.76
N SER A 517 23.82 -8.57 1.60
CA SER A 517 24.41 -8.64 0.25
C SER A 517 23.82 -9.75 -0.63
N ALA A 518 23.55 -10.94 -0.07
CA ALA A 518 22.99 -12.06 -0.83
C ALA A 518 21.54 -11.81 -1.23
N GLU A 519 20.72 -11.33 -0.30
CA GLU A 519 19.33 -10.93 -0.56
C GLU A 519 19.26 -9.80 -1.60
N ALA A 520 20.05 -8.75 -1.42
CA ALA A 520 20.11 -7.60 -2.33
C ALA A 520 20.58 -8.02 -3.72
N ARG A 521 21.58 -8.89 -3.81
CA ARG A 521 22.05 -9.41 -5.10
C ARG A 521 20.97 -10.23 -5.80
N LEU A 522 20.31 -11.14 -5.10
CA LEU A 522 19.24 -11.95 -5.67
C LEU A 522 18.05 -11.09 -6.11
N ALA A 523 17.63 -10.14 -5.28
CA ALA A 523 16.55 -9.20 -5.59
C ALA A 523 16.85 -8.38 -6.85
N TYR A 524 18.08 -7.88 -6.97
CA TYR A 524 18.53 -7.14 -8.16
C TYR A 524 18.42 -7.98 -9.44
N GLU A 525 18.90 -9.22 -9.43
CA GLU A 525 18.79 -10.12 -10.60
C GLU A 525 17.33 -10.41 -10.97
N LYS A 526 16.46 -10.63 -9.97
CA LYS A 526 15.03 -10.86 -10.19
C LYS A 526 14.34 -9.62 -10.76
N LEU A 527 14.65 -8.42 -10.26
CA LEU A 527 14.11 -7.17 -10.78
C LEU A 527 14.55 -6.92 -12.23
N LEU A 528 15.80 -7.22 -12.59
CA LEU A 528 16.28 -7.16 -13.97
C LEU A 528 15.54 -8.16 -14.86
N SER A 529 15.43 -9.43 -14.42
CA SER A 529 14.73 -10.49 -15.15
C SER A 529 13.28 -10.09 -15.45
N ARG A 530 12.56 -9.61 -14.44
CA ARG A 530 11.18 -9.13 -14.60
C ARG A 530 11.08 -7.97 -15.57
N ARG A 531 11.95 -6.95 -15.43
CA ARG A 531 11.93 -5.78 -16.31
C ARG A 531 12.22 -6.16 -17.76
N ASN A 532 13.23 -7.02 -18.00
CA ASN A 532 13.55 -7.50 -19.33
C ASN A 532 12.38 -8.27 -19.96
N GLN A 533 11.73 -9.14 -19.18
CA GLN A 533 10.56 -9.88 -19.64
C GLN A 533 9.42 -8.93 -20.02
N MET A 534 9.15 -7.91 -19.20
CA MET A 534 8.16 -6.88 -19.51
C MET A 534 8.50 -6.11 -20.79
N ILE A 535 9.76 -5.69 -20.98
CA ILE A 535 10.20 -5.03 -22.22
C ILE A 535 9.90 -5.90 -23.44
N ALA A 536 10.19 -7.20 -23.36
CA ALA A 536 9.90 -8.14 -24.45
C ALA A 536 8.39 -8.31 -24.68
N ASP A 537 7.61 -8.55 -23.62
CA ASP A 537 6.18 -8.83 -23.72
C ASP A 537 5.36 -7.61 -24.17
N PHE A 538 5.82 -6.40 -23.85
CA PHE A 538 5.26 -5.13 -24.32
C PHE A 538 5.84 -4.67 -25.68
N GLU A 539 6.67 -5.49 -26.32
CA GLU A 539 7.23 -5.23 -27.67
C GLU A 539 8.13 -3.98 -27.73
N LEU A 540 8.79 -3.66 -26.62
CA LEU A 540 9.64 -2.47 -26.46
C LEU A 540 11.13 -2.78 -26.63
N THR A 541 11.51 -4.00 -27.02
CA THR A 541 12.92 -4.43 -27.11
C THR A 541 13.78 -3.51 -27.97
N LYS A 542 13.24 -3.01 -29.09
CA LYS A 542 13.96 -2.09 -29.97
C LYS A 542 14.12 -0.72 -29.34
N ASP A 543 13.03 -0.16 -28.82
CA ASP A 543 12.99 1.21 -28.30
C ASP A 543 13.70 1.35 -26.95
N LEU A 544 13.72 0.28 -26.15
CA LEU A 544 14.29 0.23 -24.80
C LEU A 544 15.51 -0.71 -24.73
N ALA A 545 16.19 -0.97 -25.84
CA ALA A 545 17.39 -1.83 -25.87
C ALA A 545 18.46 -1.40 -24.85
N TYR A 546 18.62 -0.10 -24.60
CA TYR A 546 19.58 0.46 -23.64
C TYR A 546 19.33 0.03 -22.18
N CYS A 547 18.08 -0.32 -21.87
CA CYS A 547 17.59 -0.68 -20.54
C CYS A 547 17.79 -2.17 -20.21
N VAL A 548 17.85 -3.01 -21.25
CA VAL A 548 18.00 -4.46 -21.11
C VAL A 548 19.40 -4.78 -20.57
N LYS A 549 19.46 -5.48 -19.43
CA LYS A 549 20.70 -5.95 -18.80
C LYS A 549 20.57 -7.44 -18.50
N PRO A 550 21.56 -8.29 -18.78
CA PRO A 550 21.43 -9.72 -18.53
C PRO A 550 21.16 -9.98 -17.04
N ALA A 551 20.18 -10.84 -16.76
CA ALA A 551 19.88 -11.33 -15.42
C ALA A 551 20.39 -12.76 -15.27
N ASN A 552 21.05 -13.07 -14.16
CA ASN A 552 21.59 -14.40 -13.89
C ASN A 552 20.62 -15.24 -13.05
N GLN A 553 19.74 -16.00 -13.71
CA GLN A 553 18.80 -16.90 -13.02
C GLN A 553 19.47 -18.09 -12.33
N LYS A 554 20.73 -18.39 -12.65
CA LYS A 554 21.54 -19.45 -12.02
C LYS A 554 22.64 -18.86 -11.13
N LEU A 555 22.37 -17.69 -10.54
CA LEU A 555 23.33 -16.95 -9.71
C LEU A 555 23.90 -17.84 -8.61
N ASN A 556 25.23 -17.84 -8.49
CA ASN A 556 25.92 -18.26 -7.27
C ASN A 556 26.59 -17.03 -6.69
N TYR A 557 26.37 -16.77 -5.40
CA TYR A 557 26.89 -15.58 -4.73
C TYR A 557 27.21 -15.87 -3.27
N THR A 558 28.44 -15.59 -2.87
CA THR A 558 28.83 -15.49 -1.46
C THR A 558 29.64 -14.21 -1.27
N GLU A 559 29.53 -13.57 -0.11
CA GLU A 559 30.34 -12.37 0.18
C GLU A 559 31.85 -12.69 0.12
N SER A 560 32.26 -13.89 0.53
CA SER A 560 33.68 -14.33 0.51
C SER A 560 34.26 -14.38 -0.91
N ASN A 561 33.47 -14.80 -1.90
CA ASN A 561 33.95 -15.04 -3.26
C ASN A 561 33.71 -13.84 -4.17
N ASN A 562 32.69 -13.03 -3.87
CA ASN A 562 32.23 -11.96 -4.75
C ASN A 562 32.41 -10.56 -4.15
N GLY A 563 32.78 -10.46 -2.86
CA GLY A 563 32.77 -9.21 -2.11
C GLY A 563 31.34 -8.73 -1.80
N TYR A 564 31.24 -7.63 -1.07
CA TYR A 564 29.97 -7.01 -0.73
C TYR A 564 29.18 -6.55 -1.96
N PHE A 565 27.86 -6.62 -1.87
CA PHE A 565 26.99 -5.99 -2.85
C PHE A 565 27.04 -4.46 -2.67
N THR A 566 27.46 -3.74 -3.71
CA THR A 566 27.72 -2.30 -3.66
C THR A 566 26.99 -1.52 -4.75
N ALA A 567 26.79 -0.23 -4.50
CA ALA A 567 26.27 0.73 -5.47
C ALA A 567 27.06 2.04 -5.42
N THR A 568 27.20 2.71 -6.55
CA THR A 568 27.81 4.05 -6.63
C THR A 568 26.72 5.10 -6.74
N LEU A 569 26.65 6.02 -5.78
CA LEU A 569 25.72 7.13 -5.78
C LEU A 569 26.11 8.19 -6.83
N ALA A 570 25.19 9.09 -7.16
CA ALA A 570 25.42 10.14 -8.16
C ALA A 570 26.58 11.09 -7.81
N ASN A 571 26.89 11.25 -6.51
CA ASN A 571 28.02 12.02 -6.01
C ASN A 571 29.35 11.22 -5.98
N GLY A 572 29.36 9.99 -6.49
CA GLY A 572 30.54 9.11 -6.51
C GLY A 572 30.76 8.29 -5.24
N VAL A 573 29.96 8.49 -4.17
CA VAL A 573 30.08 7.71 -2.93
C VAL A 573 29.68 6.26 -3.18
N ILE A 574 30.51 5.33 -2.74
CA ILE A 574 30.22 3.89 -2.79
C ILE A 574 29.57 3.47 -1.48
N ILE A 575 28.38 2.90 -1.57
CA ILE A 575 27.65 2.29 -0.45
C ILE A 575 27.64 0.77 -0.61
N ARG A 576 27.42 0.07 0.51
CA ARG A 576 27.39 -1.40 0.55
C ARG A 576 26.18 -1.91 1.31
N ALA A 577 25.67 -3.07 0.88
CA ALA A 577 24.68 -3.84 1.62
C ALA A 577 25.24 -4.30 2.97
N ARG A 578 24.34 -4.65 3.87
CA ARG A 578 24.70 -5.20 5.18
C ARG A 578 25.31 -6.59 5.01
N ASN A 579 26.18 -6.95 5.95
CA ASN A 579 26.67 -8.31 6.06
C ASN A 579 25.53 -9.25 6.47
N GLY A 580 25.45 -10.41 5.85
CA GLY A 580 24.51 -11.47 6.22
C GLY A 580 25.16 -12.85 6.10
N LEU A 581 24.58 -13.82 6.80
CA LEU A 581 25.02 -15.23 6.72
C LEU A 581 24.48 -15.94 5.47
N ASN A 582 23.49 -15.35 4.81
CA ASN A 582 22.83 -15.93 3.64
C ASN A 582 23.78 -15.94 2.44
N TYR A 583 23.58 -16.91 1.55
CA TYR A 583 24.23 -16.95 0.25
C TYR A 583 23.25 -17.33 -0.85
N VAL A 584 23.66 -17.23 -2.12
CA VAL A 584 22.85 -17.67 -3.26
C VAL A 584 23.51 -18.87 -3.92
N ASP A 585 22.76 -19.95 -4.11
CA ASP A 585 23.14 -21.12 -4.89
C ASP A 585 22.10 -21.37 -6.00
N LYS A 586 22.55 -21.30 -7.25
CA LYS A 586 21.74 -21.51 -8.46
C LYS A 586 20.45 -20.68 -8.49
N GLY A 587 20.53 -19.43 -8.06
CA GLY A 587 19.39 -18.51 -8.04
C GLY A 587 18.45 -18.67 -6.85
N HIS A 588 18.84 -19.44 -5.83
CA HIS A 588 18.10 -19.65 -4.60
C HIS A 588 18.89 -19.15 -3.39
N LEU A 589 18.24 -18.41 -2.50
CA LEU A 589 18.79 -18.00 -1.22
C LEU A 589 18.92 -19.23 -0.29
N ARG A 590 20.02 -19.30 0.45
CA ARG A 590 20.37 -20.41 1.34
C ARG A 590 20.84 -19.91 2.70
#